data_AF-A0A539DP21-F1
#
_entry.id   AF-A0A539DP21-F1
#
_cell.length_a   1.000
_cell.length_b   1.000
_cell.length_c   1.000
_cell.angle_alpha   90.00
_cell.angle_beta   90.00
_cell.angle_gamma   90.00
#
_symmetry.space_group_name_H-M   'P 1'
#
loop_
_entity.id
_entity.type
_entity.pdbx_description
1 polymer ?
#
loop_
_entity_poly.entity_id
_entity_poly.type
_entity_poly.pdbx_seq_one_letter_code
_entity_poly.pdbx_strand_id
1 'polypeptide(L)'
;LRCNKDVIAVWDDSRMLFQPIFKRLGSPARLAIVIALCVVALGSLRFINLGEKIVWHDESYSFLRTFGHTGTEYVTALFDGKIHSVAELQSYQRADPELGLGATLTALASRPEHSPLYYLLARVWAEGFEDPVVALRSLSALFGVLLLPSVYWLARELFDDPPVSWSAMTLAAASPLYLLYAQEARQYALWMMLTVLSSAALLHALRTGSRRAMLLYALTIALGLYAHIMHVFTAIAHMVYLAMMHGEYERVRVKACAIARVKACAIALACGLLAFTPWLALFLYSITDVVEVTSWMRTSVSTLELMQSWLTSINQLLFDFPGSDYLIPLSAALAIIALCVIQRSTPTKVWLLLVLMLFITAGAVILPDLLSGGRRSLITRYLLPPLLLLGICIAYLIGTGSSLHTHRGRAMGLLGALLIGGGIYSQLMILSSTTWWNKAFSG
;
A
#
# COMPACT_ATOMS: atom_id res chain seq x y z
N LEU A 1 30.69 -17.90 -50.65
CA LEU A 1 29.38 -17.19 -50.59
C LEU A 1 29.67 -15.70 -50.44
N ARG A 2 29.48 -14.92 -51.51
CA ARG A 2 29.74 -13.48 -51.57
C ARG A 2 28.67 -12.71 -50.80
N CYS A 3 29.11 -11.75 -50.00
CA CYS A 3 28.28 -10.81 -49.24
C CYS A 3 27.80 -9.70 -50.18
N ASN A 4 26.48 -9.46 -50.24
CA ASN A 4 25.88 -8.40 -51.06
C ASN A 4 25.61 -7.17 -50.19
N LYS A 5 26.13 -6.01 -50.60
CA LYS A 5 26.28 -4.77 -49.81
C LYS A 5 25.24 -3.68 -50.11
N ASP A 6 24.12 -4.01 -50.76
CA ASP A 6 23.26 -2.99 -51.37
C ASP A 6 21.91 -2.75 -50.66
N VAL A 7 21.86 -2.77 -49.32
CA VAL A 7 20.63 -2.39 -48.56
C VAL A 7 20.84 -1.23 -47.58
N ILE A 8 21.95 -0.48 -47.69
CA ILE A 8 22.27 0.63 -46.77
C ILE A 8 21.77 2.01 -47.26
N ALA A 9 21.18 2.15 -48.46
CA ALA A 9 20.98 3.47 -49.06
C ALA A 9 19.54 4.03 -49.12
N VAL A 10 18.60 3.60 -48.25
CA VAL A 10 17.22 4.20 -48.23
C VAL A 10 16.76 4.60 -46.81
N TRP A 11 17.66 4.62 -45.82
CA TRP A 11 17.31 4.87 -44.40
C TRP A 11 17.82 6.21 -43.84
N ASP A 12 18.08 7.22 -44.68
CA ASP A 12 18.62 8.51 -44.19
C ASP A 12 17.61 9.68 -44.18
N ASP A 13 16.56 9.66 -45.01
CA ASP A 13 15.74 10.88 -45.22
C ASP A 13 14.56 11.08 -44.24
N SER A 14 14.22 10.11 -43.41
CA SER A 14 13.14 10.27 -42.40
C SER A 14 13.62 10.79 -41.04
N ARG A 15 14.94 11.01 -40.87
CA ARG A 15 15.53 11.59 -39.65
C ARG A 15 15.37 13.11 -39.55
N MET A 16 15.04 13.80 -40.64
CA MET A 16 15.00 15.27 -40.66
C MET A 16 13.66 15.90 -40.23
N LEU A 17 12.54 15.18 -40.29
CA LEU A 17 11.20 15.78 -40.08
C LEU A 17 10.68 15.73 -38.63
N PHE A 18 11.34 15.02 -37.71
CA PHE A 18 10.87 14.86 -36.31
C PHE A 18 11.88 15.26 -35.23
N GLN A 19 13.04 15.83 -35.59
CA GLN A 19 13.94 16.47 -34.63
C GLN A 19 13.31 17.62 -33.78
N PRO A 20 12.29 18.40 -34.22
CA PRO A 20 11.89 19.59 -33.47
C PRO A 20 11.12 19.30 -32.16
N ILE A 21 10.46 18.15 -32.06
CA ILE A 21 9.60 17.83 -30.90
C ILE A 21 10.40 17.16 -29.78
N PHE A 22 11.37 16.30 -30.11
CA PHE A 22 12.29 15.71 -29.13
C PHE A 22 13.40 16.67 -28.66
N LYS A 23 13.65 17.78 -29.37
CA LYS A 23 14.58 18.83 -28.92
C LYS A 23 14.03 19.72 -27.80
N ARG A 24 12.70 19.79 -27.61
CA ARG A 24 12.07 20.72 -26.65
C ARG A 24 11.90 20.17 -25.23
N LEU A 25 11.95 18.86 -25.03
CA LEU A 25 12.04 18.21 -23.72
C LEU A 25 13.43 17.56 -23.62
N GLY A 26 14.42 18.35 -23.18
CA GLY A 26 15.84 17.96 -23.21
C GLY A 26 16.17 16.66 -22.45
N SER A 27 17.38 16.14 -22.66
CA SER A 27 18.05 14.94 -22.08
C SER A 27 17.27 14.11 -21.03
N PRO A 28 17.34 12.76 -21.02
CA PRO A 28 16.68 11.89 -20.03
C PRO A 28 16.69 12.37 -18.56
N ALA A 29 17.75 13.06 -18.14
CA ALA A 29 17.85 13.74 -16.85
C ALA A 29 16.75 14.77 -16.58
N ARG A 30 16.35 15.60 -17.55
CA ARG A 30 15.28 16.61 -17.38
C ARG A 30 13.92 15.96 -17.21
N LEU A 31 13.62 14.90 -17.94
CA LEU A 31 12.38 14.14 -17.76
C LEU A 31 12.31 13.51 -16.36
N ALA A 32 13.42 12.92 -15.89
CA ALA A 32 13.51 12.39 -14.53
C ALA A 32 13.30 13.49 -13.46
N ILE A 33 13.86 14.69 -13.66
CA ILE A 33 13.64 15.84 -12.76
C ILE A 33 12.16 16.24 -12.75
N VAL A 34 11.51 16.35 -13.92
CA VAL A 34 10.08 16.71 -14.00
C VAL A 34 9.22 15.67 -13.29
N ILE A 35 9.49 14.38 -13.47
CA ILE A 35 8.78 13.31 -12.77
C ILE A 35 9.02 13.40 -11.27
N ALA A 36 10.26 13.61 -10.84
CA ALA A 36 10.59 13.75 -9.42
C ALA A 36 9.86 14.94 -8.78
N LEU A 37 9.84 16.11 -9.45
CA LEU A 37 9.09 17.29 -8.99
C LEU A 37 7.59 17.02 -8.92
N CYS A 38 7.03 16.31 -9.91
CA CYS A 38 5.63 15.89 -9.89
C CYS A 38 5.33 14.98 -8.70
N VAL A 39 6.17 13.97 -8.44
CA VAL A 39 6.02 13.08 -7.29
C VAL A 39 6.15 13.83 -5.96
N VAL A 40 7.06 14.80 -5.86
CA VAL A 40 7.20 15.66 -4.67
C VAL A 40 5.94 16.50 -4.47
N ALA A 41 5.42 17.13 -5.54
CA ALA A 41 4.19 17.91 -5.46
C ALA A 41 3.00 17.03 -5.01
N LEU A 42 2.81 15.87 -5.63
CA LEU A 42 1.76 14.92 -5.25
C LEU A 42 1.96 14.34 -3.84
N GLY A 43 3.20 14.11 -3.44
CA GLY A 43 3.56 13.72 -2.07
C GLY A 43 3.14 14.79 -1.07
N SER A 44 3.39 16.07 -1.38
CA SER A 44 3.04 17.19 -0.50
C SER A 44 1.53 17.38 -0.31
N LEU A 45 0.70 16.97 -1.27
CA LEU A 45 -0.76 17.02 -1.15
C LEU A 45 -1.28 16.26 0.07
N ARG A 46 -0.55 15.25 0.55
CA ARG A 46 -0.91 14.46 1.73
C ARG A 46 -0.94 15.29 3.02
N PHE A 47 -0.26 16.43 3.06
CA PHE A 47 -0.23 17.33 4.22
C PHE A 47 -1.23 18.49 4.16
N ILE A 48 -2.04 18.56 3.11
CA ILE A 48 -3.03 19.64 2.94
C ILE A 48 -4.30 19.33 3.75
N ASN A 49 -4.84 20.35 4.43
CA ASN A 49 -6.13 20.32 5.14
C ASN A 49 -6.24 19.21 6.20
N LEU A 50 -5.13 18.83 6.85
CA LEU A 50 -5.11 17.73 7.81
C LEU A 50 -6.04 17.97 9.02
N GLY A 51 -6.18 19.20 9.50
CA GLY A 51 -7.06 19.54 10.62
C GLY A 51 -8.52 19.81 10.22
N GLU A 52 -8.79 20.05 8.93
CA GLU A 52 -10.10 20.55 8.48
C GLU A 52 -11.10 19.44 8.18
N LYS A 53 -10.62 18.21 7.92
CA LYS A 53 -11.48 17.08 7.59
C LYS A 53 -12.10 16.46 8.85
N ILE A 54 -13.35 16.01 8.75
CA ILE A 54 -14.08 15.36 9.86
C ILE A 54 -13.28 14.21 10.47
N VAL A 55 -13.17 14.16 11.81
CA VAL A 55 -12.66 12.99 12.55
C VAL A 55 -13.75 11.93 12.59
N TRP A 56 -13.47 10.76 12.02
CA TRP A 56 -14.47 9.68 11.95
C TRP A 56 -14.28 8.66 13.06
N HIS A 57 -15.29 7.80 13.24
CA HIS A 57 -15.39 6.78 14.30
C HIS A 57 -14.05 6.10 14.64
N ASP A 58 -13.37 5.55 13.64
CA ASP A 58 -12.14 4.79 13.88
C ASP A 58 -10.97 5.69 14.30
N GLU A 59 -10.86 6.91 13.77
CA GLU A 59 -9.86 7.89 14.24
C GLU A 59 -10.08 8.27 15.69
N SER A 60 -11.33 8.43 16.15
CA SER A 60 -11.66 8.69 17.56
C SER A 60 -11.04 7.63 18.48
N TYR A 61 -11.15 6.35 18.12
CA TYR A 61 -10.49 5.27 18.86
C TYR A 61 -8.96 5.27 18.72
N SER A 62 -8.41 5.78 17.61
CA SER A 62 -6.96 5.98 17.49
C SER A 62 -6.46 7.00 18.50
N PHE A 63 -7.14 8.14 18.62
CA PHE A 63 -6.78 9.17 19.60
C PHE A 63 -6.84 8.61 21.02
N LEU A 64 -7.98 7.99 21.37
CA LEU A 64 -8.20 7.39 22.68
C LEU A 64 -7.05 6.48 23.11
N ARG A 65 -6.70 5.51 22.25
CA ARG A 65 -5.64 4.52 22.56
C ARG A 65 -4.25 5.13 22.52
N THR A 66 -3.99 6.05 21.59
CA THR A 66 -2.70 6.73 21.48
C THR A 66 -2.38 7.47 22.78
N PHE A 67 -3.36 8.15 23.37
CA PHE A 67 -3.19 8.91 24.60
C PHE A 67 -3.43 8.13 25.89
N GLY A 68 -3.53 6.79 25.79
CA GLY A 68 -3.48 5.90 26.95
C GLY A 68 -4.81 5.63 27.64
N HIS A 69 -5.93 6.07 27.06
CA HIS A 69 -7.25 5.77 27.57
C HIS A 69 -7.80 4.46 27.00
N THR A 70 -8.57 3.73 27.82
CA THR A 70 -9.27 2.52 27.39
C THR A 70 -10.68 2.83 26.90
N GLY A 71 -11.21 1.95 26.04
CA GLY A 71 -12.60 2.05 25.58
C GLY A 71 -13.61 1.92 26.73
N THR A 72 -13.29 1.09 27.73
CA THR A 72 -14.15 0.89 28.90
C THR A 72 -14.25 2.15 29.75
N GLU A 73 -13.13 2.80 30.06
CA GLU A 73 -13.12 4.07 30.80
C GLU A 73 -13.92 5.14 30.07
N TYR A 74 -13.70 5.27 28.76
CA TYR A 74 -14.43 6.22 27.91
C TYR A 74 -15.95 5.98 27.96
N VAL A 75 -16.39 4.73 27.78
CA VAL A 75 -17.83 4.40 27.80
C VAL A 75 -18.43 4.61 29.18
N THR A 76 -17.77 4.15 30.25
CA THR A 76 -18.25 4.30 31.62
C THR A 76 -18.33 5.78 32.05
N ALA A 77 -17.38 6.61 31.61
CA ALA A 77 -17.34 8.01 31.99
C ALA A 77 -18.34 8.90 31.23
N LEU A 78 -18.69 8.55 29.98
CA LEU A 78 -19.45 9.43 29.08
C LEU A 78 -20.85 8.92 28.71
N PHE A 79 -21.15 7.64 28.93
CA PHE A 79 -22.46 7.04 28.69
C PHE A 79 -23.22 6.83 30.00
N ASP A 80 -23.15 7.82 30.90
CA ASP A 80 -23.78 7.78 32.23
C ASP A 80 -25.19 8.42 32.26
N GLY A 81 -25.70 8.83 31.09
CA GLY A 81 -27.00 9.50 30.93
C GLY A 81 -26.98 11.00 31.22
N LYS A 82 -25.82 11.61 31.51
CA LYS A 82 -25.67 13.05 31.71
C LYS A 82 -25.25 13.76 30.42
N ILE A 83 -25.41 15.08 30.41
CA ILE A 83 -24.91 15.95 29.34
C ILE A 83 -23.43 16.23 29.62
N HIS A 84 -22.57 15.80 28.71
CA HIS A 84 -21.14 16.06 28.74
C HIS A 84 -20.75 17.26 27.87
N SER A 85 -19.74 18.00 28.29
CA SER A 85 -19.21 19.12 27.51
C SER A 85 -18.28 18.64 26.38
N VAL A 86 -18.10 19.46 25.34
CA VAL A 86 -17.14 19.16 24.27
C VAL A 86 -15.71 19.05 24.81
N ALA A 87 -15.37 19.84 25.83
CA ALA A 87 -14.05 19.79 26.47
C ALA A 87 -13.80 18.45 27.19
N GLU A 88 -14.83 17.88 27.83
CA GLU A 88 -14.76 16.55 28.46
C GLU A 88 -14.56 15.44 27.43
N LEU A 89 -15.15 15.56 26.24
CA LEU A 89 -14.91 14.59 25.15
C LEU A 89 -13.50 14.73 24.58
N GLN A 90 -13.01 15.97 24.44
CA GLN A 90 -11.71 16.26 23.86
C GLN A 90 -10.54 15.90 24.77
N SER A 91 -10.73 15.79 26.10
CA SER A 91 -9.67 15.37 27.02
C SER A 91 -9.14 13.96 26.68
N TYR A 92 -10.04 13.05 26.30
CA TYR A 92 -9.69 11.69 25.85
C TYR A 92 -8.95 11.62 24.51
N GLN A 93 -8.84 12.75 23.80
CA GLN A 93 -8.19 12.84 22.50
C GLN A 93 -6.90 13.67 22.53
N ARG A 94 -6.37 13.95 23.73
CA ARG A 94 -5.16 14.74 23.95
C ARG A 94 -4.24 14.04 24.93
N ALA A 95 -2.97 14.44 24.91
CA ALA A 95 -1.99 13.91 25.85
C ALA A 95 -2.30 14.37 27.28
N ASP A 96 -2.41 13.40 28.19
CA ASP A 96 -2.45 13.63 29.63
C ASP A 96 -1.02 13.46 30.20
N PRO A 97 -0.49 14.43 30.98
CA PRO A 97 0.81 14.29 31.65
C PRO A 97 0.90 13.06 32.57
N GLU A 98 -0.22 12.58 33.10
CA GLU A 98 -0.28 11.39 33.95
C GLU A 98 -0.24 10.08 33.13
N LEU A 99 -0.53 10.14 31.83
CA LEU A 99 -0.57 8.98 30.92
C LEU A 99 0.60 8.98 29.94
N GLY A 100 1.61 8.18 30.27
CA GLY A 100 2.78 7.92 29.42
C GLY A 100 2.60 6.77 28.43
N LEU A 101 3.70 6.39 27.74
CA LEU A 101 3.73 5.28 26.78
C LEU A 101 3.27 3.93 27.37
N GLY A 102 3.46 3.72 28.68
CA GLY A 102 2.97 2.54 29.38
C GLY A 102 1.43 2.46 29.35
N ALA A 103 0.74 3.59 29.56
CA ALA A 103 -0.72 3.66 29.47
C ALA A 103 -1.19 3.40 28.03
N THR A 104 -0.53 3.99 27.03
CA THR A 104 -0.77 3.69 25.60
C THR A 104 -0.65 2.19 25.32
N LEU A 105 0.40 1.53 25.81
CA LEU A 105 0.60 0.10 25.61
C LEU A 105 -0.48 -0.73 26.31
N THR A 106 -0.88 -0.37 27.54
CA THR A 106 -1.96 -1.03 28.27
C THR A 106 -3.31 -0.89 27.55
N ALA A 107 -3.62 0.32 27.05
CA ALA A 107 -4.83 0.58 26.27
C ALA A 107 -4.87 -0.28 24.99
N LEU A 108 -3.75 -0.40 24.29
CA LEU A 108 -3.64 -1.27 23.12
C LEU A 108 -3.69 -2.75 23.48
N ALA A 109 -3.12 -3.14 24.61
CA ALA A 109 -3.14 -4.52 25.08
C ALA A 109 -4.56 -5.01 25.39
N SER A 110 -5.47 -4.10 25.78
CA SER A 110 -6.89 -4.40 25.94
C SER A 110 -7.63 -4.65 24.62
N ARG A 111 -7.02 -4.29 23.48
CA ARG A 111 -7.59 -4.38 22.12
C ARG A 111 -6.54 -4.90 21.14
N PRO A 112 -6.06 -6.14 21.31
CA PRO A 112 -4.88 -6.65 20.62
C PRO A 112 -5.09 -6.88 19.12
N GLU A 113 -6.31 -6.72 18.61
CA GLU A 113 -6.59 -6.65 17.16
C GLU A 113 -5.89 -5.45 16.48
N HIS A 114 -5.51 -4.44 17.26
CA HIS A 114 -4.71 -3.30 16.80
C HIS A 114 -3.25 -3.46 17.24
N SER A 115 -2.35 -3.64 16.29
CA SER A 115 -0.92 -3.78 16.57
C SER A 115 -0.28 -2.44 16.98
N PRO A 116 0.68 -2.42 17.91
CA PRO A 116 0.98 -1.22 18.68
C PRO A 116 1.88 -0.19 17.99
N LEU A 117 2.61 -0.56 16.92
CA LEU A 117 3.70 0.28 16.39
C LEU A 117 3.24 1.67 15.96
N TYR A 118 2.15 1.76 15.21
CA TYR A 118 1.64 3.04 14.74
C TYR A 118 1.26 3.96 15.90
N TYR A 119 0.54 3.42 16.89
CA TYR A 119 0.03 4.18 18.03
C TYR A 119 1.14 4.65 18.96
N LEU A 120 2.18 3.83 19.17
CA LEU A 120 3.35 4.23 19.96
C LEU A 120 4.15 5.33 19.24
N LEU A 121 4.35 5.21 17.92
CA LEU A 121 4.98 6.27 17.12
C LEU A 121 4.14 7.54 17.12
N ALA A 122 2.81 7.42 17.02
CA ALA A 122 1.86 8.52 17.09
C ALA A 122 1.93 9.26 18.43
N ARG A 123 2.04 8.53 19.55
CA ARG A 123 2.14 9.14 20.88
C ARG A 123 3.38 10.02 21.03
N VAL A 124 4.53 9.52 20.56
CA VAL A 124 5.80 10.28 20.58
C VAL A 124 5.74 11.43 19.59
N TRP A 125 5.21 11.20 18.38
CA TRP A 125 5.09 12.23 17.35
C TRP A 125 4.19 13.39 17.80
N ALA A 126 3.12 13.09 18.53
CA ALA A 126 2.16 14.07 19.01
C ALA A 126 2.73 15.08 20.01
N GLU A 127 3.87 14.80 20.66
CA GLU A 127 4.54 15.74 21.57
C GLU A 127 5.02 17.01 20.85
N GLY A 128 5.21 16.96 19.52
CA GLY A 128 5.63 18.10 18.72
C GLY A 128 4.49 18.99 18.19
N PHE A 129 3.24 18.72 18.56
CA PHE A 129 2.06 19.37 17.96
C PHE A 129 1.04 19.78 19.03
N GLU A 130 0.41 20.94 18.85
CA GLU A 130 -0.69 21.38 19.71
C GLU A 130 -2.02 20.70 19.37
N ASP A 131 -2.28 20.51 18.07
CA ASP A 131 -3.50 19.84 17.59
C ASP A 131 -3.23 18.33 17.41
N PRO A 132 -3.86 17.45 18.22
CA PRO A 132 -3.67 16.01 18.12
C PRO A 132 -4.14 15.45 16.77
N VAL A 133 -5.15 16.04 16.14
CA VAL A 133 -5.67 15.60 14.83
C VAL A 133 -4.62 15.81 13.74
N VAL A 134 -4.05 17.01 13.69
CA VAL A 134 -2.95 17.33 12.77
C VAL A 134 -1.74 16.45 13.06
N ALA A 135 -1.43 16.20 14.34
CA ALA A 135 -0.32 15.37 14.74
C ALA A 135 -0.41 13.95 14.17
N LEU A 136 -1.49 13.22 14.45
CA LEU A 136 -1.62 11.83 14.02
C LEU A 136 -1.79 11.71 12.50
N ARG A 137 -2.53 12.62 11.88
CA ARG A 137 -2.69 12.61 10.42
C ARG A 137 -1.40 13.00 9.69
N SER A 138 -0.57 13.89 10.25
CA SER A 138 0.73 14.23 9.65
C SER A 138 1.72 13.08 9.73
N LEU A 139 1.67 12.27 10.79
CA LEU A 139 2.46 11.03 10.87
C LEU A 139 2.02 10.03 9.78
N SER A 140 0.71 9.85 9.59
CA SER A 140 0.20 9.02 8.49
C SER A 140 0.60 9.56 7.12
N ALA A 141 0.57 10.88 6.94
CA ALA A 141 0.96 11.54 5.69
C ALA A 141 2.45 11.34 5.39
N LEU A 142 3.30 11.39 6.43
CA LEU A 142 4.72 11.07 6.33
C LEU A 142 4.92 9.63 5.82
N PHE A 143 4.24 8.63 6.41
CA PHE A 143 4.30 7.27 5.90
C PHE A 143 3.74 7.14 4.48
N GLY A 144 2.70 7.91 4.15
CA GLY A 144 2.15 8.02 2.80
C GLY A 144 3.14 8.57 1.77
N VAL A 145 4.06 9.45 2.18
CA VAL A 145 5.18 9.93 1.34
C VAL A 145 6.28 8.88 1.26
N LEU A 146 6.66 8.25 2.38
CA LEU A 146 7.69 7.20 2.42
C LEU A 146 7.28 5.92 1.67
N LEU A 147 5.97 5.69 1.49
CA LEU A 147 5.45 4.66 0.59
C LEU A 147 5.94 4.86 -0.85
N LEU A 148 6.06 6.09 -1.35
CA LEU A 148 6.41 6.39 -2.73
C LEU A 148 7.82 5.88 -3.13
N PRO A 149 8.91 6.24 -2.41
CA PRO A 149 10.23 5.66 -2.70
C PRO A 149 10.30 4.16 -2.40
N SER A 150 9.46 3.64 -1.48
CA SER A 150 9.37 2.19 -1.24
C SER A 150 8.80 1.47 -2.47
N VAL A 151 7.75 2.01 -3.11
CA VAL A 151 7.16 1.49 -4.35
C VAL A 151 8.17 1.54 -5.48
N TYR A 152 8.92 2.64 -5.61
CA TYR A 152 10.02 2.74 -6.56
C TYR A 152 11.04 1.62 -6.35
N TRP A 153 11.50 1.40 -5.11
CA TRP A 153 12.49 0.37 -4.81
C TRP A 153 12.00 -1.04 -5.10
N LEU A 154 10.75 -1.37 -4.73
CA LEU A 154 10.16 -2.67 -5.07
C LEU A 154 10.08 -2.86 -6.59
N ALA A 155 9.62 -1.87 -7.34
CA ALA A 155 9.56 -1.94 -8.80
C ALA A 155 10.96 -2.10 -9.43
N ARG A 156 11.99 -1.46 -8.87
CA ARG A 156 13.39 -1.65 -9.30
C ARG A 156 13.87 -3.08 -9.06
N GLU A 157 13.58 -3.68 -7.90
CA GLU A 157 13.99 -5.07 -7.60
C GLU A 157 13.18 -6.11 -8.41
N LEU A 158 11.93 -5.82 -8.75
CA LEU A 158 11.08 -6.69 -9.57
C LEU A 158 11.48 -6.70 -11.04
N PHE A 159 11.65 -5.51 -11.64
CA PHE A 159 11.71 -5.35 -13.08
C PHE A 159 13.08 -4.93 -13.61
N ASP A 160 13.96 -4.40 -12.74
CA ASP A 160 15.23 -3.78 -13.11
C ASP A 160 15.10 -2.72 -14.23
N ASP A 161 13.92 -2.11 -14.38
CA ASP A 161 13.59 -1.12 -15.41
C ASP A 161 13.29 0.25 -14.75
N PRO A 162 14.10 1.31 -15.00
CA PRO A 162 13.88 2.61 -14.38
C PRO A 162 12.56 3.30 -14.83
N PRO A 163 12.21 3.37 -16.13
CA PRO A 163 10.89 3.85 -16.58
C PRO A 163 9.69 3.19 -15.90
N VAL A 164 9.72 1.87 -15.70
CA VAL A 164 8.66 1.15 -14.96
C VAL A 164 8.61 1.60 -13.50
N SER A 165 9.77 1.75 -12.87
CA SER A 165 9.84 2.12 -11.45
C SER A 165 9.37 3.55 -11.19
N TRP A 166 9.72 4.47 -12.09
CA TRP A 166 9.17 5.84 -12.09
C TRP A 166 7.67 5.85 -12.34
N SER A 167 7.18 5.04 -13.29
CA SER A 167 5.75 4.88 -13.55
C SER A 167 5.00 4.37 -12.30
N ALA A 168 5.55 3.38 -11.60
CA ALA A 168 4.94 2.79 -10.40
C ALA A 168 4.85 3.82 -9.27
N MET A 169 5.94 4.53 -9.00
CA MET A 169 5.95 5.59 -7.99
C MET A 169 5.02 6.76 -8.34
N THR A 170 4.98 7.17 -9.61
CA THR A 170 4.12 8.28 -10.06
C THR A 170 2.64 7.91 -9.99
N LEU A 171 2.28 6.70 -10.41
CA LEU A 171 0.90 6.21 -10.32
C LEU A 171 0.46 6.08 -8.85
N ALA A 172 1.34 5.61 -7.97
CA ALA A 172 1.07 5.59 -6.53
C ALA A 172 0.95 7.01 -5.93
N ALA A 173 1.77 7.95 -6.39
CA ALA A 173 1.67 9.35 -5.95
C ALA A 173 0.34 9.99 -6.40
N ALA A 174 -0.12 9.65 -7.61
CA ALA A 174 -1.36 10.12 -8.22
C ALA A 174 -2.62 9.37 -7.76
N SER A 175 -2.49 8.22 -7.09
CA SER A 175 -3.65 7.42 -6.65
C SER A 175 -4.48 8.13 -5.56
N PRO A 176 -5.79 8.36 -5.78
CA PRO A 176 -6.65 8.97 -4.77
C PRO A 176 -6.83 8.06 -3.54
N LEU A 177 -6.83 6.74 -3.74
CA LEU A 177 -6.87 5.77 -2.64
C LEU A 177 -5.73 5.96 -1.64
N TYR A 178 -4.50 6.14 -2.12
CA TYR A 178 -3.35 6.35 -1.24
C TYR A 178 -3.29 7.74 -0.62
N LEU A 179 -3.92 8.74 -1.24
CA LEU A 179 -4.12 10.03 -0.59
C LEU A 179 -5.07 9.88 0.61
N LEU A 180 -6.24 9.23 0.42
CA LEU A 180 -7.24 9.06 1.48
C LEU A 180 -6.63 8.41 2.73
N TYR A 181 -5.97 7.26 2.57
CA TYR A 181 -5.38 6.53 3.69
C TYR A 181 -4.08 7.14 4.22
N ALA A 182 -3.45 8.06 3.49
CA ALA A 182 -2.35 8.87 4.03
C ALA A 182 -2.85 9.99 4.95
N GLN A 183 -4.12 10.40 4.84
CA GLN A 183 -4.71 11.47 5.66
C GLN A 183 -5.59 10.97 6.81
N GLU A 184 -5.65 9.67 7.03
CA GLU A 184 -6.33 9.10 8.21
C GLU A 184 -5.34 8.93 9.36
N ALA A 185 -5.72 9.31 10.58
CA ALA A 185 -5.00 9.04 11.83
C ALA A 185 -5.03 7.54 12.19
N ARG A 186 -4.54 6.69 11.27
CA ARG A 186 -4.59 5.23 11.31
C ARG A 186 -3.32 4.61 10.71
N GLN A 187 -3.09 3.36 11.08
CA GLN A 187 -1.89 2.59 10.72
C GLN A 187 -1.76 2.17 9.24
N TYR A 188 -2.73 2.49 8.38
CA TYR A 188 -2.80 1.94 7.02
C TYR A 188 -1.64 2.38 6.12
N ALA A 189 -1.24 3.65 6.16
CA ALA A 189 -0.11 4.15 5.38
C ALA A 189 1.22 3.48 5.80
N LEU A 190 1.43 3.31 7.10
CA LEU A 190 2.59 2.58 7.65
C LEU A 190 2.59 1.12 7.20
N TRP A 191 1.46 0.44 7.32
CA TRP A 191 1.31 -0.97 6.91
C TRP A 191 1.60 -1.17 5.41
N MET A 192 1.09 -0.27 4.57
CA MET A 192 1.34 -0.30 3.13
C MET A 192 2.80 -0.09 2.79
N MET A 193 3.44 0.90 3.42
CA MET A 193 4.88 1.15 3.26
C MET A 193 5.68 -0.10 3.63
N LEU A 194 5.40 -0.72 4.78
CA LEU A 194 6.12 -1.90 5.26
C LEU A 194 5.85 -3.14 4.38
N THR A 195 4.66 -3.28 3.80
CA THR A 195 4.32 -4.37 2.86
C THR A 195 5.16 -4.32 1.59
N VAL A 196 5.37 -3.12 1.05
CA VAL A 196 6.23 -2.91 -0.10
C VAL A 196 7.70 -3.05 0.27
N LEU A 197 8.10 -2.45 1.39
CA LEU A 197 9.48 -2.44 1.87
C LEU A 197 9.99 -3.85 2.20
N SER A 198 9.16 -4.68 2.84
CA SER A 198 9.52 -6.07 3.13
C SER A 198 9.67 -6.91 1.86
N SER A 199 8.82 -6.67 0.87
CA SER A 199 8.91 -7.34 -0.44
C SER A 199 10.16 -6.91 -1.22
N ALA A 200 10.51 -5.62 -1.18
CA ALA A 200 11.73 -5.12 -1.80
C ALA A 200 12.98 -5.66 -1.09
N ALA A 201 12.97 -5.67 0.25
CA ALA A 201 14.06 -6.20 1.06
C ALA A 201 14.26 -7.71 0.85
N LEU A 202 13.18 -8.49 0.68
CA LEU A 202 13.24 -9.91 0.32
C LEU A 202 13.97 -10.11 -1.01
N LEU A 203 13.52 -9.43 -2.07
CA LEU A 203 14.14 -9.54 -3.40
C LEU A 203 15.60 -9.09 -3.38
N HIS A 204 15.89 -7.99 -2.68
CA HIS A 204 17.23 -7.47 -2.50
C HIS A 204 18.13 -8.47 -1.76
N ALA A 205 17.63 -9.13 -0.71
CA ALA A 205 18.35 -10.16 0.02
C ALA A 205 18.63 -11.41 -0.83
N LEU A 206 17.66 -11.85 -1.64
CA LEU A 206 17.84 -12.96 -2.58
C LEU A 206 18.87 -12.63 -3.67
N ARG A 207 18.88 -11.37 -4.16
CA ARG A 207 19.81 -10.92 -5.20
C ARG A 207 21.24 -10.77 -4.68
N THR A 208 21.42 -10.16 -3.51
CA THR A 208 22.74 -9.80 -2.98
C THR A 208 23.35 -10.86 -2.06
N GLY A 209 22.52 -11.64 -1.35
CA GLY A 209 22.97 -12.51 -0.27
C GLY A 209 23.54 -11.76 0.95
N SER A 210 23.31 -10.44 1.04
CA SER A 210 23.87 -9.60 2.10
C SER A 210 23.20 -9.85 3.44
N ARG A 211 23.99 -9.99 4.51
CA ARG A 211 23.47 -10.07 5.89
C ARG A 211 22.68 -8.82 6.28
N ARG A 212 23.09 -7.63 5.80
CA ARG A 212 22.36 -6.38 6.04
C ARG A 212 20.99 -6.40 5.35
N ALA A 213 20.91 -6.96 4.15
CA ALA A 213 19.64 -7.13 3.43
C ALA A 213 18.71 -8.11 4.16
N MET A 214 19.25 -9.21 4.69
CA MET A 214 18.48 -10.17 5.49
C MET A 214 17.98 -9.57 6.80
N LEU A 215 18.82 -8.78 7.49
CA LEU A 215 18.41 -8.06 8.70
C LEU A 215 17.30 -7.05 8.40
N LEU A 216 17.45 -6.26 7.33
CA LEU A 216 16.42 -5.34 6.89
C LEU A 216 15.12 -6.08 6.59
N TYR A 217 15.18 -7.20 5.87
CA TYR A 217 14.01 -8.03 5.59
C TYR A 217 13.33 -8.54 6.86
N ALA A 218 14.07 -9.16 7.79
CA ALA A 218 13.54 -9.63 9.07
C ALA A 218 12.89 -8.50 9.87
N LEU A 219 13.55 -7.33 9.93
CA LEU A 219 13.04 -6.15 10.63
C LEU A 219 11.74 -5.64 10.00
N THR A 220 11.67 -5.55 8.68
CA THR A 220 10.45 -5.09 7.99
C THR A 220 9.27 -6.05 8.15
N ILE A 221 9.51 -7.36 8.24
CA ILE A 221 8.47 -8.34 8.59
C ILE A 221 7.95 -8.09 10.01
N ALA A 222 8.86 -7.99 10.99
CA ALA A 222 8.49 -7.76 12.38
C ALA A 222 7.72 -6.44 12.54
N LEU A 223 8.27 -5.34 12.03
CA LEU A 223 7.62 -4.03 12.06
C LEU A 223 6.28 -4.05 11.31
N GLY A 224 6.17 -4.77 10.20
CA GLY A 224 4.92 -4.92 9.46
C GLY A 224 3.82 -5.58 10.28
N LEU A 225 4.16 -6.64 11.01
CA LEU A 225 3.24 -7.32 11.94
C LEU A 225 2.87 -6.44 13.14
N TYR A 226 3.85 -5.70 13.68
CA TYR A 226 3.61 -4.73 14.75
C TYR A 226 2.86 -3.48 14.27
N ALA A 227 2.82 -3.20 12.96
CA ALA A 227 2.00 -2.15 12.36
C ALA A 227 0.58 -2.63 12.04
N HIS A 228 0.40 -3.87 11.59
CA HIS A 228 -0.92 -4.42 11.28
C HIS A 228 -0.88 -5.96 11.24
N ILE A 229 -1.76 -6.61 12.00
CA ILE A 229 -1.81 -8.10 12.08
C ILE A 229 -1.98 -8.78 10.70
N MET A 230 -2.77 -8.20 9.81
CA MET A 230 -2.94 -8.66 8.41
C MET A 230 -1.64 -8.72 7.58
N HIS A 231 -0.54 -8.10 8.03
CA HIS A 231 0.78 -8.28 7.40
C HIS A 231 1.27 -9.74 7.45
N VAL A 232 0.67 -10.58 8.31
CA VAL A 232 0.88 -12.04 8.30
C VAL A 232 0.59 -12.66 6.93
N PHE A 233 -0.37 -12.13 6.16
CA PHE A 233 -0.67 -12.65 4.82
C PHE A 233 0.42 -12.31 3.80
N THR A 234 1.08 -11.16 3.95
CA THR A 234 2.30 -10.84 3.18
C THR A 234 3.43 -11.81 3.55
N ALA A 235 3.62 -12.08 4.84
CA ALA A 235 4.62 -13.04 5.31
C ALA A 235 4.35 -14.48 4.80
N ILE A 236 3.08 -14.92 4.77
CA ILE A 236 2.67 -16.21 4.18
C ILE A 236 2.97 -16.23 2.68
N ALA A 237 2.67 -15.15 1.95
CA ALA A 237 3.00 -15.07 0.53
C ALA A 237 4.52 -15.16 0.28
N HIS A 238 5.34 -14.50 1.09
CA HIS A 238 6.79 -14.62 1.04
C HIS A 238 7.28 -16.03 1.40
N MET A 239 6.65 -16.68 2.37
CA MET A 239 6.95 -18.06 2.76
C MET A 239 6.70 -19.03 1.61
N VAL A 240 5.51 -18.96 0.99
CA VAL A 240 5.13 -19.79 -0.16
C VAL A 240 6.07 -19.52 -1.33
N TYR A 241 6.38 -18.24 -1.60
CA TYR A 241 7.32 -17.85 -2.65
C TYR A 241 8.71 -18.48 -2.43
N LEU A 242 9.27 -18.37 -1.22
CA LEU A 242 10.57 -18.95 -0.89
C LEU A 242 10.58 -20.48 -1.03
N ALA A 243 9.50 -21.16 -0.63
CA ALA A 243 9.36 -22.60 -0.79
C ALA A 243 9.32 -23.02 -2.27
N MET A 244 8.57 -22.31 -3.11
CA MET A 244 8.50 -22.56 -4.55
C MET A 244 9.85 -22.30 -5.24
N MET A 245 10.51 -21.18 -4.90
CA MET A 245 11.84 -20.87 -5.44
C MET A 245 12.91 -21.89 -5.02
N HIS A 246 12.84 -22.42 -3.79
CA HIS A 246 13.72 -23.49 -3.34
C HIS A 246 13.58 -24.75 -4.22
N GLY A 247 12.34 -25.19 -4.44
CA GLY A 247 12.05 -26.36 -5.28
C GLY A 247 12.48 -26.19 -6.73
N GLU A 248 12.30 -24.99 -7.31
CA GLU A 248 12.80 -24.69 -8.66
C GLU A 248 14.34 -24.76 -8.73
N TYR A 249 15.04 -24.18 -7.76
CA TYR A 249 16.50 -24.18 -7.73
C TYR A 249 17.12 -25.56 -7.54
N GLU A 250 16.49 -26.44 -6.75
CA GLU A 250 16.91 -27.83 -6.61
C GLU A 250 16.73 -28.62 -7.91
N ARG A 251 15.58 -28.45 -8.59
CA ARG A 251 15.26 -29.14 -9.85
C ARG A 251 16.23 -28.78 -10.98
N VAL A 252 16.59 -27.49 -11.08
CA VAL A 252 17.43 -26.97 -12.18
C VAL A 252 18.94 -27.10 -11.86
N ARG A 253 19.31 -27.75 -10.74
CA ARG A 253 20.72 -27.84 -10.25
C ARG A 253 21.40 -26.47 -10.23
N VAL A 254 20.68 -25.44 -9.78
CA VAL A 254 21.20 -24.09 -9.66
C VAL A 254 22.33 -24.06 -8.62
N LYS A 255 23.29 -23.13 -8.79
CA LYS A 255 24.45 -22.95 -7.90
C LYS A 255 24.02 -23.00 -6.42
N ALA A 256 24.72 -23.79 -5.59
CA ALA A 256 24.48 -23.94 -4.15
C ALA A 256 24.30 -22.61 -3.38
N CYS A 257 24.91 -21.54 -3.88
CA CYS A 257 24.75 -20.18 -3.37
C CYS A 257 23.30 -19.68 -3.41
N ALA A 258 22.52 -19.97 -4.46
CA ALA A 258 21.11 -19.52 -4.56
C ALA A 258 20.22 -20.21 -3.50
N ILE A 259 20.39 -21.52 -3.31
CA ILE A 259 19.69 -22.27 -2.27
C ILE A 259 20.05 -21.75 -0.88
N ALA A 260 21.33 -21.47 -0.63
CA ALA A 260 21.78 -20.88 0.64
C ALA A 260 21.12 -19.52 0.93
N ARG A 261 20.94 -18.68 -0.11
CA ARG A 261 20.25 -17.38 0.03
C ARG A 261 18.76 -17.55 0.34
N VAL A 262 18.07 -18.49 -0.31
CA VAL A 262 16.67 -18.80 -0.02
C VAL A 262 16.50 -19.28 1.42
N LYS A 263 17.36 -20.21 1.87
CA LYS A 263 17.36 -20.69 3.28
C LYS A 263 17.61 -19.55 4.26
N ALA A 264 18.58 -18.67 3.97
CA ALA A 264 18.86 -17.53 4.83
C ALA A 264 17.70 -16.52 4.86
N CYS A 265 16.98 -16.30 3.76
CA CYS A 265 15.76 -15.49 3.74
C CYS A 265 14.62 -16.17 4.51
N ALA A 266 14.49 -17.50 4.45
CA ALA A 266 13.51 -18.23 5.24
C ALA A 266 13.81 -18.12 6.75
N ILE A 267 15.09 -18.18 7.15
CA ILE A 267 15.51 -17.92 8.54
C ILE A 267 15.18 -16.47 8.94
N ALA A 268 15.49 -15.48 8.09
CA ALA A 268 15.16 -14.09 8.36
C ALA A 268 13.65 -13.85 8.53
N LEU A 269 12.82 -14.46 7.68
CA LEU A 269 11.36 -14.47 7.81
C LEU A 269 10.92 -15.09 9.15
N ALA A 270 11.48 -16.24 9.51
CA ALA A 270 11.19 -16.90 10.78
C ALA A 270 11.59 -16.02 11.97
N CYS A 271 12.74 -15.36 11.95
CA CYS A 271 13.15 -14.40 12.97
C CYS A 271 12.17 -13.22 13.09
N GLY A 272 11.69 -12.68 11.96
CA GLY A 272 10.68 -11.62 11.95
C GLY A 272 9.34 -12.06 12.55
N LEU A 273 8.88 -13.28 12.23
CA LEU A 273 7.68 -13.88 12.82
C LEU A 273 7.85 -14.15 14.33
N LEU A 274 9.01 -14.67 14.73
CA LEU A 274 9.34 -14.93 16.14
C LEU A 274 9.34 -13.64 16.97
N ALA A 275 9.83 -12.52 16.41
CA ALA A 275 9.82 -11.24 17.08
C ALA A 275 8.40 -10.75 17.43
N PHE A 276 7.37 -11.13 16.66
CA PHE A 276 5.98 -10.76 16.90
C PHE A 276 5.26 -11.67 17.91
N THR A 277 5.90 -12.76 18.37
CA THR A 277 5.27 -13.74 19.27
C THR A 277 4.70 -13.17 20.56
N PRO A 278 5.27 -12.14 21.23
CA PRO A 278 4.67 -11.58 22.44
C PRO A 278 3.28 -10.97 22.18
N TRP A 279 3.11 -10.25 21.07
CA TRP A 279 1.83 -9.67 20.70
C TRP A 279 0.85 -10.73 20.20
N LEU A 280 1.35 -11.73 19.48
CA LEU A 280 0.55 -12.87 19.05
C LEU A 280 -0.02 -13.65 20.25
N ALA A 281 0.78 -13.88 21.30
CA ALA A 281 0.32 -14.53 22.53
C ALA A 281 -0.81 -13.74 23.20
N LEU A 282 -0.68 -12.41 23.26
CA LEU A 282 -1.73 -11.53 23.78
C LEU A 282 -3.00 -11.55 22.93
N PHE A 283 -2.86 -11.50 21.60
CA PHE A 283 -3.99 -11.61 20.68
C PHE A 283 -4.74 -12.94 20.84
N LEU A 284 -4.02 -14.05 20.98
CA LEU A 284 -4.61 -15.37 21.20
C LEU A 284 -5.27 -15.49 22.57
N TYR A 285 -4.71 -14.83 23.60
CA TYR A 285 -5.32 -14.76 24.93
C TYR A 285 -6.68 -14.04 24.91
N SER A 286 -6.81 -12.95 24.14
CA SER A 286 -8.06 -12.17 24.02
C SER A 286 -8.91 -12.52 22.80
N ILE A 287 -8.73 -13.70 22.19
CA ILE A 287 -9.36 -14.04 20.90
C ILE A 287 -10.90 -14.02 20.97
N THR A 288 -11.48 -14.38 22.12
CA THR A 288 -12.94 -14.36 22.34
C THR A 288 -13.51 -12.95 22.20
N ASP A 289 -12.86 -11.98 22.84
CA ASP A 289 -13.27 -10.58 22.85
C ASP A 289 -13.11 -9.97 21.45
N VAL A 290 -12.01 -10.32 20.77
CA VAL A 290 -11.77 -9.91 19.38
C VAL A 290 -12.89 -10.43 18.47
N VAL A 291 -13.28 -11.71 18.60
CA VAL A 291 -14.35 -12.33 17.79
C VAL A 291 -15.72 -11.69 18.05
N GLU A 292 -15.98 -11.27 19.28
CA GLU A 292 -17.22 -10.58 19.66
C GLU A 292 -17.29 -9.18 19.06
N VAL A 293 -16.25 -8.37 19.26
CA VAL A 293 -16.13 -7.01 18.73
C VAL A 293 -16.18 -6.99 17.20
N THR A 294 -15.65 -8.02 16.55
CA THR A 294 -15.61 -8.12 15.10
C THR A 294 -16.81 -8.85 14.50
N SER A 295 -17.79 -9.23 15.32
CA SER A 295 -18.98 -9.99 14.91
C SER A 295 -19.79 -9.33 13.79
N TRP A 296 -19.83 -7.99 13.76
CA TRP A 296 -20.49 -7.22 12.70
C TRP A 296 -19.95 -7.53 11.30
N MET A 297 -18.72 -8.00 11.16
CA MET A 297 -18.15 -8.38 9.86
C MET A 297 -18.73 -9.70 9.31
N ARG A 298 -19.37 -10.51 10.15
CA ARG A 298 -20.01 -11.79 9.77
C ARG A 298 -21.41 -11.62 9.18
N THR A 299 -21.99 -10.42 9.23
CA THR A 299 -23.27 -10.13 8.58
C THR A 299 -23.14 -10.34 7.08
N SER A 300 -23.84 -11.32 6.54
CA SER A 300 -23.75 -11.69 5.12
C SER A 300 -24.39 -10.64 4.23
N VAL A 301 -23.72 -10.30 3.14
CA VAL A 301 -24.27 -9.53 2.03
C VAL A 301 -24.30 -10.37 0.76
N SER A 302 -24.96 -9.88 -0.29
CA SER A 302 -25.03 -10.62 -1.55
C SER A 302 -23.65 -10.68 -2.25
N THR A 303 -23.38 -11.77 -2.98
CA THR A 303 -22.14 -11.89 -3.77
C THR A 303 -22.03 -10.78 -4.82
N LEU A 304 -23.15 -10.32 -5.36
CA LEU A 304 -23.16 -9.21 -6.32
C LEU A 304 -22.66 -7.91 -5.69
N GLU A 305 -23.07 -7.61 -4.46
CA GLU A 305 -22.62 -6.44 -3.71
C GLU A 305 -21.12 -6.51 -3.39
N LEU A 306 -20.62 -7.70 -3.01
CA LEU A 306 -19.19 -7.93 -2.84
C LEU A 306 -18.41 -7.64 -4.14
N MET A 307 -18.87 -8.20 -5.27
CA MET A 307 -18.24 -8.00 -6.58
C MET A 307 -18.24 -6.53 -7.00
N GLN A 308 -19.34 -5.82 -6.78
CA GLN A 308 -19.44 -4.38 -7.04
C GLN A 308 -18.45 -3.58 -6.20
N SER A 309 -18.31 -3.89 -4.91
CA SER A 309 -17.34 -3.24 -4.02
C SER A 309 -15.88 -3.49 -4.43
N TRP A 310 -15.55 -4.71 -4.86
CA TRP A 310 -14.19 -5.02 -5.33
C TRP A 310 -13.85 -4.27 -6.62
N LEU A 311 -14.79 -4.22 -7.56
CA LEU A 311 -14.64 -3.47 -8.81
C LEU A 311 -14.51 -1.96 -8.55
N THR A 312 -15.30 -1.44 -7.60
CA THR A 312 -15.21 -0.05 -7.14
C THR A 312 -13.86 0.23 -6.50
N SER A 313 -13.35 -0.68 -5.66
CA SER A 313 -12.03 -0.55 -5.03
C SER A 313 -10.88 -0.55 -6.05
N ILE A 314 -10.99 -1.35 -7.12
CA ILE A 314 -10.05 -1.31 -8.25
C ILE A 314 -10.15 0.02 -9.00
N ASN A 315 -11.36 0.58 -9.14
CA ASN A 315 -11.52 1.90 -9.76
C ASN A 315 -10.90 3.00 -8.89
N GLN A 316 -11.17 3.01 -7.58
CA GLN A 316 -10.63 3.97 -6.60
C GLN A 316 -9.10 4.00 -6.53
N LEU A 317 -8.43 2.92 -6.94
CA LEU A 317 -6.98 2.91 -7.12
C LEU A 317 -6.52 3.98 -8.14
N LEU A 318 -7.30 4.20 -9.20
CA LEU A 318 -6.98 5.07 -10.34
C LEU A 318 -7.82 6.36 -10.36
N PHE A 319 -9.11 6.24 -10.05
CA PHE A 319 -10.12 7.29 -10.15
C PHE A 319 -11.12 7.20 -9.00
N ASP A 320 -11.35 8.33 -8.35
CA ASP A 320 -12.32 8.51 -7.27
C ASP A 320 -12.89 9.93 -7.32
N PHE A 321 -13.92 10.14 -8.15
CA PHE A 321 -14.65 11.39 -8.28
C PHE A 321 -16.13 11.10 -8.63
N PRO A 322 -17.07 12.04 -8.41
CA PRO A 322 -18.48 11.82 -8.75
C PRO A 322 -18.67 11.45 -10.23
N GLY A 323 -19.29 10.29 -10.48
CA GLY A 323 -19.46 9.75 -11.84
C GLY A 323 -18.28 8.92 -12.37
N SER A 324 -17.21 8.72 -11.59
CA SER A 324 -16.10 7.83 -11.98
C SER A 324 -16.50 6.35 -12.07
N ASP A 325 -17.72 5.97 -11.64
CA ASP A 325 -18.27 4.62 -11.77
C ASP A 325 -18.34 4.14 -13.23
N TYR A 326 -18.53 5.06 -14.19
CA TYR A 326 -18.48 4.73 -15.62
C TYR A 326 -17.10 4.23 -16.08
N LEU A 327 -16.04 4.47 -15.30
CA LEU A 327 -14.67 4.01 -15.57
C LEU A 327 -14.37 2.64 -14.94
N ILE A 328 -15.28 2.07 -14.14
CA ILE A 328 -15.07 0.75 -13.52
C ILE A 328 -14.70 -0.33 -14.57
N PRO A 329 -15.39 -0.46 -15.72
CA PRO A 329 -15.02 -1.46 -16.73
C PRO A 329 -13.61 -1.24 -17.29
N LEU A 330 -13.18 0.02 -17.46
CA LEU A 330 -11.83 0.35 -17.92
C LEU A 330 -10.78 -0.06 -16.88
N SER A 331 -11.00 0.30 -15.62
CA SER A 331 -10.10 -0.04 -14.50
C SER A 331 -9.96 -1.56 -14.34
N ALA A 332 -11.08 -2.30 -14.44
CA ALA A 332 -11.07 -3.76 -14.40
C ALA A 332 -10.36 -4.39 -15.62
N ALA A 333 -10.59 -3.86 -16.82
CA ALA A 333 -9.89 -4.34 -18.02
C ALA A 333 -8.38 -4.10 -17.93
N LEU A 334 -7.95 -2.93 -17.47
CA LEU A 334 -6.53 -2.61 -17.26
C LEU A 334 -5.89 -3.54 -16.23
N ALA A 335 -6.59 -3.81 -15.13
CA ALA A 335 -6.17 -4.75 -14.10
C ALA A 335 -5.90 -6.16 -14.69
N ILE A 336 -6.87 -6.70 -15.44
CA ILE A 336 -6.76 -8.02 -16.07
C ILE A 336 -5.63 -8.05 -17.10
N ILE A 337 -5.55 -7.05 -17.99
CA ILE A 337 -4.52 -6.97 -19.02
C ILE A 337 -3.14 -6.88 -18.37
N ALA A 338 -2.97 -6.07 -17.33
CA ALA A 338 -1.71 -5.93 -16.62
C ALA A 338 -1.22 -7.25 -16.01
N LEU A 339 -2.11 -8.03 -15.38
CA LEU A 339 -1.78 -9.35 -14.83
C LEU A 339 -1.39 -10.35 -15.94
N CYS A 340 -2.15 -10.39 -17.04
CA CYS A 340 -1.84 -11.22 -18.20
C CYS A 340 -0.49 -10.87 -18.83
N VAL A 341 -0.18 -9.58 -18.96
CA VAL A 341 1.08 -9.10 -19.53
C VAL A 341 2.24 -9.44 -18.60
N ILE A 342 2.12 -9.24 -17.29
CA ILE A 342 3.17 -9.61 -16.35
C ILE A 342 3.49 -11.10 -16.40
N GLN A 343 2.47 -11.96 -16.41
CA GLN A 343 2.68 -13.40 -16.46
C GLN A 343 3.39 -13.84 -17.77
N ARG A 344 3.11 -13.17 -18.89
CA ARG A 344 3.67 -13.52 -20.21
C ARG A 344 5.02 -12.86 -20.51
N SER A 345 5.30 -11.71 -19.90
CA SER A 345 6.43 -10.86 -20.29
C SER A 345 7.52 -10.77 -19.23
N THR A 346 7.30 -11.28 -18.02
CA THR A 346 8.31 -11.26 -16.94
C THR A 346 8.76 -12.67 -16.55
N PRO A 347 9.99 -12.85 -16.01
CA PRO A 347 10.45 -14.15 -15.51
C PRO A 347 9.57 -14.69 -14.38
N THR A 348 9.53 -16.01 -14.20
CA THR A 348 8.73 -16.71 -13.16
C THR A 348 8.87 -16.09 -11.78
N LYS A 349 10.11 -15.82 -11.34
CA LYS A 349 10.39 -15.22 -10.03
C LYS A 349 9.69 -13.87 -9.80
N VAL A 350 9.32 -13.12 -10.84
CA VAL A 350 8.70 -11.79 -10.77
C VAL A 350 7.18 -11.95 -10.68
N TRP A 351 6.57 -12.56 -11.70
CA TRP A 351 5.11 -12.69 -11.71
C TRP A 351 4.61 -13.60 -10.58
N LEU A 352 5.38 -14.63 -10.19
CA LEU A 352 5.00 -15.53 -9.10
C LEU A 352 4.86 -14.78 -7.77
N LEU A 353 5.81 -13.90 -7.43
CA LEU A 353 5.73 -13.12 -6.19
C LEU A 353 4.49 -12.22 -6.20
N LEU A 354 4.28 -11.48 -7.30
CA LEU A 354 3.15 -10.56 -7.43
C LEU A 354 1.81 -11.30 -7.33
N VAL A 355 1.67 -12.43 -8.03
CA VAL A 355 0.46 -13.27 -8.01
C VAL A 355 0.24 -13.86 -6.62
N LEU A 356 1.25 -14.46 -5.99
CA LEU A 356 1.11 -15.03 -4.65
C LEU A 356 0.69 -13.96 -3.65
N MET A 357 1.33 -12.79 -3.66
CA MET A 357 0.96 -11.71 -2.75
C MET A 357 -0.45 -11.19 -3.05
N LEU A 358 -0.83 -10.99 -4.32
CA LEU A 358 -2.17 -10.54 -4.71
C LEU A 358 -3.25 -11.52 -4.20
N PHE A 359 -3.12 -12.80 -4.52
CA PHE A 359 -4.15 -13.79 -4.21
C PHE A 359 -4.19 -14.17 -2.72
N ILE A 360 -3.04 -14.25 -2.04
CA ILE A 360 -3.03 -14.59 -0.61
C ILE A 360 -3.58 -13.43 0.23
N THR A 361 -3.19 -12.18 -0.07
CA THR A 361 -3.69 -11.03 0.70
C THR A 361 -5.15 -10.70 0.38
N ALA A 362 -5.58 -10.79 -0.89
CA ALA A 362 -6.99 -10.64 -1.24
C ALA A 362 -7.84 -11.80 -0.73
N GLY A 363 -7.36 -13.04 -0.92
CA GLY A 363 -8.05 -14.26 -0.52
C GLY A 363 -8.28 -14.36 0.98
N ALA A 364 -7.38 -13.81 1.81
CA ALA A 364 -7.54 -13.73 3.26
C ALA A 364 -8.85 -13.06 3.71
N VAL A 365 -9.39 -12.16 2.89
CA VAL A 365 -10.60 -11.37 3.20
C VAL A 365 -11.78 -11.78 2.33
N ILE A 366 -11.52 -12.02 1.03
CA ILE A 366 -12.55 -12.40 0.04
C ILE A 366 -13.06 -13.82 0.27
N LEU A 367 -12.16 -14.79 0.51
CA LEU A 367 -12.54 -16.20 0.57
C LEU A 367 -13.48 -16.50 1.75
N PRO A 368 -13.26 -15.96 2.97
CA PRO A 368 -14.21 -16.16 4.06
C PRO A 368 -15.59 -15.58 3.80
N ASP A 369 -15.69 -14.43 3.12
CA ASP A 369 -16.99 -13.85 2.76
C ASP A 369 -17.73 -14.72 1.72
N LEU A 370 -17.01 -15.30 0.76
CA LEU A 370 -17.58 -16.19 -0.25
C LEU A 370 -17.99 -17.57 0.30
N LEU A 371 -17.20 -18.14 1.21
CA LEU A 371 -17.43 -19.49 1.73
C LEU A 371 -18.42 -19.54 2.90
N SER A 372 -18.37 -18.54 3.78
CA SER A 372 -19.11 -18.55 5.05
C SER A 372 -20.06 -17.38 5.22
N GLY A 373 -20.15 -16.52 4.20
CA GLY A 373 -20.84 -15.24 4.32
C GLY A 373 -20.05 -14.22 5.14
N GLY A 374 -20.34 -12.96 4.87
CA GLY A 374 -19.76 -11.82 5.57
C GLY A 374 -19.69 -10.61 4.68
N ARG A 375 -19.08 -9.56 5.21
CA ARG A 375 -18.87 -8.28 4.53
C ARG A 375 -17.47 -7.69 4.78
N ARG A 376 -16.49 -8.53 5.12
CA ARG A 376 -15.13 -8.10 5.47
C ARG A 376 -14.49 -7.38 4.28
N SER A 377 -14.66 -7.93 3.09
CA SER A 377 -14.08 -7.47 1.84
C SER A 377 -14.83 -6.29 1.20
N LEU A 378 -15.96 -5.85 1.78
CA LEU A 378 -16.55 -4.54 1.44
C LEU A 378 -15.68 -3.38 1.92
N ILE A 379 -14.80 -3.63 2.90
CA ILE A 379 -13.99 -2.60 3.53
C ILE A 379 -12.66 -2.49 2.78
N THR A 380 -12.57 -1.52 1.88
CA THR A 380 -11.42 -1.31 0.98
C THR A 380 -10.07 -1.28 1.71
N ARG A 381 -10.02 -0.80 2.96
CA ARG A 381 -8.77 -0.76 3.74
C ARG A 381 -8.11 -2.13 3.94
N TYR A 382 -8.87 -3.23 3.93
CA TYR A 382 -8.31 -4.58 4.03
C TYR A 382 -7.79 -5.11 2.69
N LEU A 383 -8.19 -4.49 1.58
CA LEU A 383 -7.74 -4.78 0.22
C LEU A 383 -6.57 -3.88 -0.22
N LEU A 384 -5.99 -3.08 0.68
CA LEU A 384 -4.91 -2.17 0.33
C LEU A 384 -3.67 -2.88 -0.25
N PRO A 385 -3.12 -3.97 0.34
CA PRO A 385 -2.00 -4.70 -0.25
C PRO A 385 -2.26 -5.23 -1.67
N PRO A 386 -3.36 -5.95 -1.97
CA PRO A 386 -3.61 -6.43 -3.32
C PRO A 386 -3.85 -5.29 -4.32
N LEU A 387 -4.51 -4.20 -3.92
CA LEU A 387 -4.69 -3.02 -4.78
C LEU A 387 -3.35 -2.36 -5.13
N LEU A 388 -2.38 -2.34 -4.19
CA LEU A 388 -1.03 -1.85 -4.47
C LEU A 388 -0.27 -2.70 -5.46
N LEU A 389 -0.35 -4.01 -5.33
CA LEU A 389 0.29 -4.91 -6.29
C LEU A 389 -0.34 -4.73 -7.67
N LEU A 390 -1.65 -4.54 -7.74
CA LEU A 390 -2.34 -4.24 -8.98
C LEU A 390 -1.88 -2.92 -9.61
N GLY A 391 -1.67 -1.88 -8.79
CA GLY A 391 -1.10 -0.60 -9.24
C GLY A 391 0.30 -0.76 -9.82
N ILE A 392 1.17 -1.56 -9.18
CA ILE A 392 2.50 -1.91 -9.72
C ILE A 392 2.37 -2.66 -11.05
N CYS A 393 1.41 -3.57 -11.17
CA CYS A 393 1.15 -4.29 -12.42
C CYS A 393 0.74 -3.36 -13.56
N ILE A 394 -0.18 -2.43 -13.30
CA ILE A 394 -0.63 -1.43 -14.27
C ILE A 394 0.54 -0.50 -14.66
N ALA A 395 1.37 -0.11 -13.70
CA ALA A 395 2.55 0.69 -13.95
C ALA A 395 3.59 -0.04 -14.83
N TYR A 396 3.76 -1.36 -14.68
CA TYR A 396 4.59 -2.16 -15.58
C TYR A 396 4.09 -2.09 -17.03
N LEU A 397 2.78 -2.26 -17.24
CA LEU A 397 2.15 -2.16 -18.56
C LEU A 397 2.41 -0.80 -19.22
N ILE A 398 2.24 0.29 -18.47
CA ILE A 398 2.44 1.66 -18.96
C ILE A 398 3.92 1.95 -19.19
N GLY A 399 4.78 1.60 -18.23
CA GLY A 399 6.21 1.88 -18.27
C GLY A 399 6.90 1.20 -19.44
N THR A 400 6.69 -0.10 -19.61
CA THR A 400 7.25 -0.86 -20.74
C THR A 400 6.64 -0.47 -22.08
N GLY A 401 5.33 -0.19 -22.11
CA GLY A 401 4.64 0.25 -23.32
C GLY A 401 5.11 1.61 -23.81
N SER A 402 5.22 2.59 -22.91
CA SER A 402 5.58 3.97 -23.25
C SER A 402 7.02 4.15 -23.72
N SER A 403 7.94 3.23 -23.37
CA SER A 403 9.32 3.26 -23.88
C SER A 403 9.45 2.87 -25.36
N LEU A 404 8.38 2.39 -26.01
CA LEU A 404 8.43 1.99 -27.42
C LEU A 404 8.36 3.22 -28.36
N HIS A 405 9.29 3.33 -29.30
CA HIS A 405 9.26 4.36 -30.36
C HIS A 405 8.25 4.07 -31.48
N THR A 406 7.03 3.71 -31.12
CA THR A 406 5.95 3.32 -32.04
C THR A 406 4.67 4.09 -31.77
N HIS A 407 3.69 4.04 -32.67
CA HIS A 407 2.35 4.57 -32.41
C HIS A 407 1.72 3.97 -31.15
N ARG A 408 1.95 2.67 -30.90
CA ARG A 408 1.50 1.99 -29.68
C ARG A 408 2.16 2.56 -28.43
N GLY A 409 3.46 2.86 -28.49
CA GLY A 409 4.15 3.47 -27.35
C GLY A 409 3.66 4.89 -27.04
N ARG A 410 3.36 5.70 -28.06
CA ARG A 410 2.69 6.99 -27.86
C ARG A 410 1.31 6.84 -27.21
N ALA A 411 0.52 5.86 -27.64
CA ALA A 411 -0.78 5.56 -27.04
C ALA A 411 -0.67 5.12 -25.57
N MET A 412 0.32 4.30 -25.22
CA MET A 412 0.59 3.91 -23.82
C MET A 412 1.06 5.09 -22.96
N GLY A 413 1.88 5.99 -23.52
CA GLY A 413 2.26 7.24 -22.85
C GLY A 413 1.05 8.15 -22.60
N LEU A 414 0.16 8.29 -23.59
CA LEU A 414 -1.09 9.04 -23.44
C LEU A 414 -2.01 8.41 -22.38
N LEU A 415 -2.17 7.08 -22.39
CA LEU A 415 -2.92 6.36 -21.37
C LEU A 415 -2.35 6.63 -19.98
N GLY A 416 -1.03 6.52 -19.81
CA GLY A 416 -0.35 6.85 -18.54
C GLY A 416 -0.64 8.28 -18.08
N ALA A 417 -0.56 9.25 -18.99
CA ALA A 417 -0.87 10.65 -18.68
C ALA A 417 -2.34 10.85 -18.28
N LEU A 418 -3.30 10.17 -18.94
CA LEU A 418 -4.72 10.22 -18.60
C LEU A 418 -5.00 9.59 -17.23
N LEU A 419 -4.36 8.46 -16.90
CA LEU A 419 -4.49 7.82 -15.59
C LEU A 419 -3.95 8.74 -14.48
N ILE A 420 -2.77 9.31 -14.67
CA ILE A 420 -2.19 10.27 -13.72
C ILE A 420 -3.10 11.51 -13.60
N GLY A 421 -3.56 12.07 -14.71
CA GLY A 421 -4.44 13.25 -14.72
C GLY A 421 -5.77 13.00 -14.01
N GLY A 422 -6.39 11.84 -14.24
CA GLY A 422 -7.63 11.46 -13.54
C GLY A 422 -7.41 11.24 -12.05
N GLY A 423 -6.31 10.60 -11.66
CA GLY A 423 -5.95 10.45 -10.24
C GLY A 423 -5.70 11.79 -9.55
N ILE A 424 -5.02 12.73 -10.22
CA ILE A 424 -4.84 14.10 -9.72
C ILE A 424 -6.18 14.81 -9.56
N TYR A 425 -7.07 14.70 -10.56
CA TYR A 425 -8.41 15.27 -10.48
C TYR A 425 -9.20 14.71 -9.29
N SER A 426 -9.15 13.40 -9.06
CA SER A 426 -9.73 12.77 -7.87
C SER A 426 -9.16 13.32 -6.57
N GLN A 427 -7.84 13.45 -6.47
CA GLN A 427 -7.20 14.02 -5.30
C GLN A 427 -7.65 15.45 -5.01
N LEU A 428 -7.77 16.28 -6.05
CA LEU A 428 -8.29 17.65 -5.91
C LEU A 428 -9.73 17.67 -5.39
N MET A 429 -10.60 16.78 -5.89
CA MET A 429 -11.97 16.63 -5.39
C MET A 429 -12.01 16.15 -3.93
N ILE A 430 -11.14 15.22 -3.56
CA ILE A 430 -11.01 14.71 -2.19
C ILE A 430 -10.49 15.79 -1.22
N LEU A 431 -9.58 16.66 -1.67
CA LEU A 431 -9.02 17.73 -0.85
C LEU A 431 -9.99 18.89 -0.65
N SER A 432 -10.83 19.17 -1.64
CA SER A 432 -11.88 20.19 -1.56
C SER A 432 -13.14 19.74 -0.82
N SER A 433 -13.26 18.45 -0.50
CA SER A 433 -14.41 17.90 0.22
C SER A 433 -14.17 17.83 1.73
N THR A 434 -15.21 18.12 2.52
CA THR A 434 -15.19 18.02 3.99
C THR A 434 -15.21 16.56 4.48
N THR A 435 -15.84 15.68 3.71
CA THR A 435 -15.94 14.24 3.97
C THR A 435 -15.88 13.44 2.67
N TRP A 436 -15.70 12.13 2.78
CA TRP A 436 -15.61 11.19 1.66
C TRP A 436 -16.10 9.80 2.08
N TRP A 437 -16.23 8.86 1.13
CA TRP A 437 -16.87 7.54 1.37
C TRP A 437 -16.19 6.70 2.46
N ASN A 438 -14.89 6.89 2.69
CA ASN A 438 -14.11 6.17 3.71
C ASN A 438 -14.48 6.58 5.15
N LYS A 439 -15.34 7.60 5.32
CA LYS A 439 -15.81 8.12 6.62
C LYS A 439 -17.27 7.77 6.94
N ALA A 440 -17.86 6.79 6.25
CA ALA A 440 -19.31 6.49 6.26
C ALA A 440 -19.96 6.23 7.63
N PHE A 441 -19.20 6.01 8.72
CA PHE A 441 -19.73 5.81 10.08
C PHE A 441 -19.77 7.09 10.94
N SER A 442 -19.68 8.29 10.34
CA SER A 442 -19.62 9.58 11.06
C SER A 442 -20.95 10.34 11.10
N GLY A 443 -22.07 9.64 10.92
CA GLY A 443 -23.43 10.21 10.90
C GLY A 443 -24.03 10.34 12.28
#